data_AF-A0A8W7PS45-F1
#
_entry.id   AF-A0A8W7PS45-F1
#
_cell.length_a   1.000
_cell.length_b   1.000
_cell.length_c   1.000
_cell.angle_alpha   90.00
_cell.angle_beta   90.00
_cell.angle_gamma   90.00
#
_symmetry.space_group_name_H-M   'P 1'
#
loop_
_entity.id
_entity.type
_entity.pdbx_description
1 polymer ?
#
loop_
_entity_poly.entity_id
_entity_poly.type
_entity_poly.pdbx_seq_one_letter_code
_entity_poly.pdbx_strand_id
1 'polypeptide(L)'
;MGLRACFPSRWNFSSRHLNPSQGTIRRPATGQDTEFAPHVTATCKSGTMNIKILFAGPYNGVVHARDFRTPACMTFGNGTASLGLSLNLLAKSGNSEYCGILVSNVSGGDVSNLISRFF
;
A
#
# COMPACT_ATOMS: atom_id res chain seq x y z
N MET A 1 -8.27 26.33 -4.94
CA MET A 1 -8.52 24.86 -4.86
C MET A 1 -7.19 24.21 -4.47
N GLY A 2 -7.00 23.86 -3.19
CA GLY A 2 -5.74 23.27 -2.71
C GLY A 2 -5.66 21.78 -3.05
N LEU A 3 -4.51 21.29 -3.51
CA LEU A 3 -4.27 19.86 -3.66
C LEU A 3 -4.19 19.24 -2.26
N ARG A 4 -5.15 18.38 -1.92
CA ARG A 4 -5.04 17.55 -0.71
C ARG A 4 -4.04 16.44 -1.00
N ALA A 5 -2.87 16.50 -0.38
CA ALA A 5 -1.97 15.37 -0.36
C ALA A 5 -2.49 14.37 0.67
N CYS A 6 -2.89 13.19 0.20
CA CYS A 6 -3.13 12.07 1.10
C CYS A 6 -1.94 11.14 0.98
N PHE A 7 -1.20 11.06 2.06
CA PHE A 7 -0.06 10.16 2.13
C PHE A 7 -0.54 8.86 2.76
N PRO A 8 -0.35 7.71 2.08
CA PRO A 8 -0.46 6.45 2.78
C PRO A 8 0.64 6.41 3.83
N SER A 9 0.28 6.11 5.07
CA SER A 9 1.13 6.14 6.27
C SER A 9 2.13 4.98 6.34
N ARG A 10 2.78 4.65 5.21
CA ARG A 10 3.61 3.46 4.96
C ARG A 10 2.75 2.23 4.69
N TRP A 11 2.87 1.62 3.51
CA TRP A 11 2.18 0.38 3.15
C TRP A 11 2.86 -0.83 3.78
N ASN A 12 2.08 -1.83 4.21
CA ASN A 12 2.62 -3.13 4.57
C ASN A 12 2.22 -4.14 3.50
N PHE A 13 3.21 -4.63 2.75
CA PHE A 13 3.03 -5.65 1.73
C PHE A 13 3.35 -7.02 2.35
N SER A 14 2.31 -7.79 2.67
CA SER A 14 2.52 -9.15 3.17
C SER A 14 2.39 -10.13 2.00
N SER A 15 3.51 -10.39 1.33
CA SER A 15 3.61 -11.54 0.42
C SER A 15 3.55 -12.80 1.27
N ARG A 16 2.55 -13.66 1.06
CA ARG A 16 2.73 -15.06 1.43
C ARG A 16 3.67 -15.63 0.40
N HIS A 17 4.95 -15.73 0.75
CA HIS A 17 5.83 -16.66 0.08
C HIS A 17 5.28 -18.05 0.41
N LEU A 18 4.33 -18.54 -0.40
CA LEU A 18 4.02 -19.96 -0.46
C LEU A 18 5.28 -20.61 -1.03
N ASN A 19 6.25 -20.88 -0.15
CA ASN A 19 7.33 -21.80 -0.43
C ASN A 19 6.69 -23.20 -0.43
N PRO A 20 6.44 -23.84 -1.59
CA PRO A 20 5.77 -25.12 -1.62
C PRO A 20 6.83 -26.21 -1.46
N SER A 21 7.45 -26.30 -0.28
CA SER A 21 8.09 -27.51 0.28
C SER A 21 8.98 -27.15 1.46
N GLN A 22 8.46 -27.30 2.68
CA GLN A 22 9.33 -27.63 3.81
C GLN A 22 9.85 -29.05 3.60
N GLY A 23 11.02 -29.15 2.99
CA GLY A 23 11.76 -30.39 2.77
C GLY A 23 13.24 -30.09 2.85
N THR A 24 13.88 -30.66 3.85
CA THR A 24 15.26 -30.51 4.32
C THR A 24 16.34 -30.49 3.21
N ILE A 25 17.43 -29.75 3.47
CA ILE A 25 18.80 -29.84 2.89
C ILE A 25 19.22 -28.73 1.89
N ARG A 26 20.39 -28.15 2.23
CA ARG A 26 21.14 -27.00 1.70
C ARG A 26 21.18 -26.85 0.16
N ARG A 27 20.90 -25.63 -0.37
CA ARG A 27 21.34 -25.14 -1.71
C ARG A 27 21.25 -23.60 -1.79
N PRO A 28 21.98 -22.95 -2.71
CA PRO A 28 22.70 -21.70 -2.49
C PRO A 28 21.77 -20.49 -2.57
N ALA A 29 22.15 -19.40 -1.89
CA ALA A 29 21.56 -18.09 -2.06
C ALA A 29 21.89 -17.53 -3.46
N THR A 30 21.21 -18.01 -4.49
CA THR A 30 21.26 -17.43 -5.84
C THR A 30 19.85 -17.46 -6.41
N GLY A 31 19.08 -16.40 -6.15
CA GLY A 31 17.70 -16.31 -6.60
C GLY A 31 17.00 -15.06 -6.06
N GLN A 32 17.41 -13.90 -6.58
CA GLN A 32 16.64 -12.66 -6.60
C GLN A 32 16.11 -12.17 -5.25
N ASP A 33 17.01 -11.56 -4.48
CA ASP A 33 16.66 -10.34 -3.75
C ASP A 33 16.50 -9.20 -4.78
N THR A 34 15.58 -9.37 -5.75
CA THR A 34 15.04 -8.22 -6.46
C THR A 34 14.33 -7.45 -5.38
N GLU A 35 15.01 -6.45 -4.85
CA GLU A 35 14.54 -5.60 -3.77
C GLU A 35 13.06 -5.32 -4.01
N PHE A 36 12.23 -5.81 -3.09
CA PHE A 36 10.79 -5.77 -3.23
C PHE A 36 10.34 -4.31 -3.10
N ALA A 37 10.38 -3.61 -4.23
CA ALA A 37 10.15 -2.18 -4.37
C ALA A 37 9.04 -1.95 -5.41
N PRO A 38 7.77 -2.23 -5.06
CA PRO A 38 6.67 -1.99 -5.99
C PRO A 38 6.49 -0.50 -6.24
N HIS A 39 6.16 -0.15 -7.48
CA HIS A 39 5.84 1.23 -7.83
C HIS A 39 4.39 1.54 -7.43
N VAL A 40 4.21 2.49 -6.50
CA VAL A 40 2.91 2.83 -5.93
C VAL A 40 2.51 4.24 -6.35
N THR A 41 1.30 4.39 -6.89
CA THR A 41 0.68 5.70 -7.13
C THR A 41 -0.60 5.84 -6.33
N ALA A 42 -0.83 7.03 -5.78
CA ALA A 42 -2.04 7.35 -5.01
C ALA A 42 -2.68 8.62 -5.57
N THR A 43 -3.99 8.60 -5.80
CA THR A 43 -4.77 9.74 -6.29
C THR A 43 -5.95 9.99 -5.35
N CYS A 44 -6.07 11.23 -4.87
CA CYS A 44 -7.20 11.64 -4.03
C CYS A 44 -8.22 12.42 -4.83
N LYS A 45 -9.45 11.92 -4.90
CA LYS A 45 -10.55 12.60 -5.60
C LYS A 45 -11.86 12.35 -4.86
N SER A 46 -12.62 13.42 -4.64
CA SER A 46 -13.99 13.35 -4.09
C SER A 46 -14.12 12.51 -2.82
N GLY A 47 -13.18 12.64 -1.88
CA GLY A 47 -13.23 11.91 -0.61
C GLY A 47 -12.78 10.45 -0.69
N THR A 48 -12.24 10.01 -1.82
CA THR A 48 -11.66 8.66 -2.00
C THR A 48 -10.19 8.77 -2.39
N MET A 49 -9.34 7.92 -1.80
CA MET A 49 -7.98 7.69 -2.26
C MET A 49 -7.96 6.41 -3.09
N ASN A 50 -7.55 6.51 -4.35
CA ASN A 50 -7.33 5.38 -5.23
C ASN A 50 -5.84 5.11 -5.32
N ILE A 51 -5.45 3.89 -4.99
CA ILE A 51 -4.07 3.43 -4.97
C ILE A 51 -3.91 2.38 -6.06
N LYS A 52 -2.87 2.54 -6.87
CA LYS A 52 -2.44 1.58 -7.87
C LYS A 52 -1.03 1.13 -7.54
N ILE A 53 -0.83 -0.17 -7.44
CA ILE A 53 0.45 -0.80 -7.14
C ILE A 53 0.86 -1.58 -8.38
N LEU A 54 2.11 -1.38 -8.82
CA LEU A 54 2.73 -2.10 -9.90
C LEU A 54 3.92 -2.89 -9.34
N PHE A 55 3.90 -4.20 -9.55
CA PHE A 55 4.94 -5.12 -9.13
C PHE A 55 5.85 -5.46 -10.33
N ALA A 56 7.08 -5.90 -10.06
CA ALA A 56 8.01 -6.36 -11.10
C ALA A 56 7.56 -7.69 -11.76
N GLY A 57 6.60 -8.40 -11.16
CA GLY A 57 6.05 -9.65 -11.67
C GLY A 57 4.74 -10.02 -10.96
N PRO A 58 4.18 -11.22 -11.24
CA PRO A 58 2.98 -11.76 -10.60
C PRO A 58 3.01 -11.67 -9.07
N TYR A 59 2.03 -10.99 -8.48
CA TYR A 59 1.91 -10.85 -7.04
C TYR A 59 0.75 -11.68 -6.47
N ASN A 60 1.08 -12.60 -5.57
CA ASN A 60 0.12 -13.41 -4.80
C ASN A 60 0.34 -13.14 -3.31
N GLY A 61 -0.45 -12.21 -2.74
CA GLY A 61 -0.28 -11.75 -1.37
C GLY A 61 -1.42 -10.84 -0.94
N VAL A 62 -1.29 -10.19 0.21
CA VAL A 62 -2.28 -9.24 0.72
C VAL A 62 -1.63 -7.87 0.86
N VAL A 63 -2.28 -6.85 0.29
CA VAL A 63 -1.91 -5.45 0.52
C VAL A 63 -2.95 -4.83 1.41
N HIS A 64 -2.52 -4.17 2.49
CA HIS A 64 -3.42 -3.52 3.43
C HIS A 64 -2.84 -2.22 3.97
N ALA A 65 -3.71 -1.33 4.43
CA ALA A 65 -3.30 -0.15 5.18
C ALA A 65 -2.61 -0.56 6.50
N ARG A 66 -1.60 0.20 6.93
CA ARG A 66 -0.88 -0.08 8.18
C ARG A 66 -1.87 -0.05 9.35
N ASP A 67 -1.84 -1.08 10.20
CA ASP A 67 -2.70 -1.26 11.38
C ASP A 67 -4.21 -1.48 11.11
N PHE A 68 -4.69 -1.33 9.88
CA PHE A 68 -6.08 -1.58 9.49
C PHE A 68 -6.19 -2.77 8.53
N ARG A 69 -6.33 -3.98 9.11
CA ARG A 69 -6.47 -5.25 8.40
C ARG A 69 -7.93 -5.68 8.21
N THR A 70 -8.79 -4.75 7.82
CA THR A 70 -10.22 -5.01 7.54
C THR A 70 -10.46 -5.14 6.04
N PRO A 71 -11.56 -5.78 5.60
CA PRO A 71 -11.88 -5.92 4.18
C PRO A 71 -11.94 -4.59 3.40
N ALA A 72 -12.34 -3.50 4.04
CA ALA A 72 -12.38 -2.17 3.41
C ALA A 72 -10.99 -1.54 3.21
N CYS A 73 -9.98 -2.02 3.94
CA CYS A 73 -8.64 -1.46 3.99
C CYS A 73 -7.58 -2.39 3.39
N MET A 74 -8.00 -3.47 2.72
CA MET A 74 -7.11 -4.47 2.13
C MET A 74 -7.59 -4.98 0.78
N THR A 75 -6.68 -5.55 0.01
CA THR A 75 -6.96 -6.20 -1.27
C THR A 75 -6.01 -7.37 -1.50
N PHE A 76 -6.46 -8.35 -2.28
CA PHE A 76 -5.72 -9.59 -2.55
C PHE A 76 -5.09 -9.57 -3.93
N GLY A 77 -3.80 -9.89 -4.00
CA GLY A 77 -3.12 -10.19 -5.26
C GLY A 77 -3.63 -11.51 -5.83
N ASN A 78 -3.94 -11.51 -7.12
CA ASN A 78 -4.47 -12.65 -7.87
C ASN A 78 -3.47 -13.19 -8.90
N GLY A 79 -2.17 -12.94 -8.71
CA GLY A 79 -1.11 -13.34 -9.64
C GLY A 79 -0.91 -12.38 -10.81
N THR A 80 -1.54 -11.21 -10.78
CA THR A 80 -1.25 -10.13 -11.74
C THR A 80 -0.12 -9.23 -11.24
N ALA A 81 0.50 -8.47 -12.14
CA ALA A 81 1.54 -7.49 -11.80
C ALA A 81 0.97 -6.12 -11.38
N SER A 82 -0.37 -5.97 -11.33
CA SER A 82 -1.02 -4.70 -11.00
C SER A 82 -2.18 -4.92 -10.04
N LEU A 83 -2.25 -4.12 -8.98
CA LEU A 83 -3.29 -4.23 -7.97
C LEU A 83 -3.85 -2.85 -7.63
N GLY A 84 -5.17 -2.79 -7.42
CA GLY A 84 -5.89 -1.57 -7.05
C GLY A 84 -6.48 -1.66 -5.66
N LEU A 85 -6.47 -0.55 -4.93
CA LEU A 85 -7.12 -0.38 -3.63
C LEU A 85 -7.76 1.01 -3.55
N SER A 86 -9.01 1.08 -3.12
CA SER A 86 -9.73 2.34 -2.94
C SER A 86 -10.11 2.50 -1.48
N LEU A 87 -9.73 3.63 -0.87
CA LEU A 87 -9.95 3.92 0.54
C LEU A 87 -10.81 5.17 0.73
N ASN A 88 -11.73 5.11 1.70
CA ASN A 88 -12.57 6.23 2.06
C ASN A 88 -11.79 7.23 2.94
N LEU A 89 -11.59 8.46 2.45
CA LEU A 89 -10.90 9.54 3.18
C LEU A 89 -11.80 10.27 4.17
N LEU A 90 -13.11 10.08 4.06
CA LEU A 90 -14.13 10.74 4.88
C LEU A 90 -14.64 9.85 6.02
N ALA A 91 -14.27 8.57 6.02
CA ALA A 91 -14.60 7.65 7.08
C ALA A 91 -13.97 8.13 8.41
N LYS A 92 -14.79 8.17 9.46
CA LYS A 92 -14.37 8.55 10.82
C LYS A 92 -14.05 7.29 11.65
N SER A 93 -13.27 7.45 12.71
CA SER A 93 -13.04 6.37 13.67
C SER A 93 -14.37 5.78 14.15
N GLY A 94 -14.44 4.45 14.22
CA GLY A 94 -15.66 3.70 14.51
C GLY A 94 -16.47 3.26 13.28
N ASN A 95 -16.19 3.79 12.08
CA ASN A 95 -16.75 3.28 10.83
C ASN A 95 -15.90 2.08 10.31
N SER A 96 -16.53 1.08 9.71
CA SER A 96 -15.86 -0.08 9.09
C SER A 96 -14.94 0.27 7.93
N GLU A 97 -15.17 1.41 7.27
CA GLU A 97 -14.35 1.96 6.18
C GLU A 97 -13.19 2.84 6.66
N TYR A 98 -13.02 3.00 7.98
CA TYR A 98 -11.93 3.78 8.53
C TYR A 98 -10.60 3.02 8.46
N CYS A 99 -9.67 3.54 7.66
CA CYS A 99 -8.36 2.93 7.41
C CYS A 99 -7.17 3.72 7.98
N GLY A 100 -7.41 4.62 8.94
CA GLY A 100 -6.34 5.40 9.60
C GLY A 100 -5.60 6.38 8.69
N ILE A 101 -6.22 6.81 7.60
CA ILE A 101 -5.59 7.70 6.62
C ILE A 101 -5.46 9.12 7.18
N LEU A 102 -4.26 9.68 7.04
CA LEU A 102 -3.97 11.07 7.36
C LEU A 102 -4.11 11.93 6.10
N VAL A 103 -4.99 12.92 6.14
CA VAL A 103 -5.19 13.88 5.05
C VAL A 103 -4.57 15.21 5.47
N SER A 104 -3.48 15.60 4.82
CA SER A 104 -2.86 16.90 5.05
C SER A 104 -3.39 17.93 4.06
N ASN A 105 -3.78 19.10 4.57
CA ASN A 105 -4.11 20.24 3.73
C ASN A 105 -2.83 21.00 3.39
N VAL A 106 -2.22 20.71 2.23
CA VAL A 106 -1.05 21.45 1.74
C VAL A 106 -1.50 22.51 0.74
N SER A 107 -1.56 23.76 1.20
CA SER A 107 -1.74 24.93 0.36
C SER A 107 -0.39 25.32 -0.27
N GLY A 108 0.03 24.63 -1.34
CA GLY A 108 1.02 25.11 -2.33
C GLY A 108 2.42 25.60 -1.90
N GLY A 109 2.78 25.64 -0.61
CA GLY A 109 4.02 26.29 -0.14
C GLY A 109 5.16 25.36 0.30
N ASP A 110 4.86 24.20 0.90
CA ASP A 110 5.89 23.44 1.62
C ASP A 110 5.79 21.92 1.39
N VAL A 111 5.93 21.49 0.15
CA VAL A 111 6.00 20.05 -0.20
C VAL A 111 7.24 19.36 0.36
N SER A 112 8.32 20.11 0.62
CA SER A 112 9.62 19.57 1.04
C SER A 112 9.66 19.06 2.49
N ASN A 113 8.81 19.58 3.38
CA ASN A 113 8.84 19.25 4.82
C ASN A 113 7.84 18.15 5.21
N LEU A 114 6.85 17.86 4.35
CA LEU A 114 5.93 16.75 4.58
C LEU A 114 6.55 15.39 4.22
N ILE A 115 7.34 15.31 3.15
CA ILE A 115 7.97 14.04 2.72
C ILE A 115 8.84 13.45 3.85
N SER A 116 9.56 14.29 4.58
CA SER A 116 10.42 13.89 5.70
C SER A 116 9.68 13.35 6.93
N ARG A 117 8.35 13.48 7.01
CA ARG A 117 7.54 12.94 8.13
C ARG A 117 6.85 11.61 7.80
N PHE A 118 6.97 11.13 6.55
CA PHE A 118 6.29 9.94 6.06
C PHE A 118 7.21 8.76 5.71
N PHE A 119 8.55 8.92 5.76
CA PHE A 119 9.54 7.84 5.55
C PHE A 119 10.01 7.20 6.86
#